data_AF-A0A7C6SRK5-F1
#
_entry.id   AF-A0A7C6SRK5-F1
#
_cell.length_a   1.000
_cell.length_b   1.000
_cell.length_c   1.000
_cell.angle_alpha   90.00
_cell.angle_beta   90.00
_cell.angle_gamma   90.00
#
_symmetry.space_group_name_H-M   'P 1'
#
loop_
_entity.id
_entity.type
_entity.pdbx_description
1 polymer ?
#
loop_
_entity_poly.entity_id
_entity_poly.type
_entity_poly.pdbx_seq_one_letter_code
_entity_poly.pdbx_strand_id
1 'polypeptide(L)'
;MRKWTKLLLVLVLVICLPAWAAPADGEYVGTGNGYGGEMEVKVTMKDGQITAVEVLKHGETAGISDPALEQMPKTIVDKQSLNDVDVVAGASRTSQGILAAVQDALNQASGVVAEEPQVCTIDNPDVLVIGGGIAGMRSAIAALEKGAKVVILEKTDVLGGTIGGGTLIGVNSILQKEEGITDDPELLIGDYERLNQGYIDRNPGVEYEWNKSLGEYFAYHCGEELDWVTNLGIEFTNRTP
;
A
#
# COMPACT_ATOMS: atom_id res chain seq x y z
N MET A 1 62.07 -6.10 -35.13
CA MET A 1 61.68 -6.43 -33.74
C MET A 1 60.35 -5.76 -33.42
N ARG A 2 59.25 -6.52 -33.36
CA ARG A 2 58.00 -6.06 -32.74
C ARG A 2 57.22 -7.31 -32.34
N LYS A 3 57.34 -7.65 -31.06
CA LYS A 3 56.79 -8.85 -30.44
C LYS A 3 55.26 -8.75 -30.42
N TRP A 4 54.60 -9.78 -30.96
CA TRP A 4 53.16 -10.00 -30.80
C TRP A 4 52.93 -10.68 -29.45
N THR A 5 52.58 -9.92 -28.42
CA THR A 5 52.03 -10.47 -27.18
C THR A 5 50.54 -10.70 -27.35
N LYS A 6 50.15 -11.96 -27.57
CA LYS A 6 48.77 -12.42 -27.41
C LYS A 6 48.44 -12.34 -25.91
N LEU A 7 47.58 -11.41 -25.53
CA LEU A 7 46.99 -11.34 -24.20
C LEU A 7 45.92 -12.44 -24.11
N LEU A 8 46.24 -13.54 -23.42
CA LEU A 8 45.28 -14.59 -23.11
C LEU A 8 44.46 -14.11 -21.90
N LEU A 9 43.23 -13.64 -22.14
CA LEU A 9 42.27 -13.36 -21.08
C LEU A 9 41.69 -14.69 -20.62
N VAL A 10 42.22 -15.25 -19.54
CA VAL A 10 41.60 -16.38 -18.84
C VAL A 10 40.50 -15.80 -17.96
N LEU A 11 39.26 -15.85 -18.46
CA LEU A 11 38.07 -15.56 -17.68
C LEU A 11 37.81 -16.77 -16.77
N VAL A 12 38.32 -16.74 -15.54
CA VAL A 12 37.90 -17.69 -14.49
C VAL A 12 36.55 -17.20 -13.98
N LEU A 13 35.47 -17.73 -14.57
CA LEU A 13 34.13 -17.56 -14.05
C LEU A 13 34.00 -18.49 -12.82
N VAL A 14 34.32 -17.98 -11.63
CA VAL A 14 33.92 -18.63 -10.38
C VAL A 14 32.41 -18.42 -10.25
N ILE A 15 31.64 -19.36 -10.80
CA ILE A 15 30.23 -19.47 -10.50
C ILE A 15 30.14 -19.99 -9.06
N CYS A 16 30.16 -19.07 -8.10
CA CYS A 16 29.66 -19.35 -6.75
C CYS A 16 28.14 -19.35 -6.85
N LEU A 17 27.54 -20.48 -7.26
CA LEU A 17 26.11 -20.69 -7.02
C LEU A 17 25.94 -20.61 -5.50
N PRO A 18 25.13 -19.69 -4.96
CA PRO A 18 24.71 -19.84 -3.57
C PRO A 18 24.04 -21.21 -3.50
N ALA A 19 24.59 -22.10 -2.67
CA ALA A 19 23.92 -23.34 -2.35
C ALA A 19 22.60 -22.93 -1.67
N TRP A 20 21.51 -22.93 -2.43
CA TRP A 20 20.18 -22.81 -1.87
C TRP A 20 20.02 -24.06 -0.99
N ALA A 21 20.15 -23.87 0.32
CA ALA A 21 19.89 -24.96 1.25
C ALA A 21 18.42 -25.35 1.06
N ALA A 22 18.19 -26.62 0.71
CA ALA A 22 16.84 -27.16 0.71
C ALA A 22 16.19 -26.87 2.08
N PRO A 23 14.91 -26.49 2.14
CA PRO A 23 14.25 -26.19 3.40
C PRO A 23 14.43 -27.36 4.36
N ALA A 24 14.88 -27.10 5.58
CA ALA A 24 15.04 -28.12 6.59
C ALA A 24 13.68 -28.62 7.08
N ASP A 25 13.57 -29.93 7.33
CA ASP A 25 12.38 -30.52 7.93
C ASP A 25 12.06 -29.87 9.29
N GLY A 26 10.78 -29.62 9.55
CA GLY A 26 10.34 -28.96 10.77
C GLY A 26 8.99 -28.25 10.63
N GLU A 27 8.56 -27.65 11.73
CA GLU A 27 7.40 -26.76 11.76
C GLU A 27 7.87 -25.32 11.93
N TYR A 28 7.40 -24.44 11.04
CA TYR A 28 7.80 -23.04 10.98
C TYR A 28 6.56 -22.17 11.03
N VAL A 29 6.58 -21.12 11.83
CA VAL A 29 5.47 -20.17 11.94
C VAL A 29 5.90 -18.88 11.27
N GLY A 30 5.26 -18.55 10.16
CA GLY A 30 5.48 -17.33 9.42
C GLY A 30 4.36 -16.32 9.60
N THR A 31 4.68 -15.06 9.34
CA THR A 31 3.77 -13.93 9.53
C THR A 31 3.47 -13.21 8.21
N GLY A 32 2.24 -12.74 8.08
CA GLY A 32 1.79 -12.00 6.89
C GLY A 32 0.66 -11.05 7.23
N ASN A 33 0.38 -10.09 6.34
CA ASN A 33 -0.70 -9.11 6.54
C ASN A 33 -1.85 -9.38 5.59
N GLY A 34 -3.00 -9.75 6.13
CA GLY A 34 -4.27 -9.87 5.42
C GLY A 34 -5.12 -8.60 5.49
N TYR A 35 -6.42 -8.71 5.21
CA TYR A 35 -7.33 -7.56 5.32
C TYR A 35 -7.56 -7.15 6.78
N GLY A 36 -7.63 -8.13 7.69
CA GLY A 36 -7.85 -7.95 9.12
C GLY A 36 -6.58 -7.66 9.93
N GLY A 37 -5.46 -7.39 9.26
CA GLY A 37 -4.16 -7.15 9.89
C GLY A 37 -3.25 -8.37 9.85
N GLU A 38 -2.35 -8.46 10.84
CA GLU A 38 -1.36 -9.53 10.93
C GLU A 38 -2.01 -10.91 11.17
N MET A 39 -1.48 -11.93 10.50
CA MET A 39 -1.85 -13.33 10.65
C MET A 39 -0.61 -14.21 10.80
N GLU A 40 -0.78 -15.32 11.52
CA GLU A 40 0.24 -16.33 11.75
C GLU A 40 -0.16 -17.63 11.05
N VAL A 41 0.74 -18.17 10.23
CA VAL A 41 0.54 -19.41 9.49
C VAL A 41 1.67 -20.37 9.81
N LYS A 42 1.32 -21.59 10.26
CA LYS A 42 2.25 -22.67 10.48
C LYS A 42 2.41 -23.50 9.22
N VAL A 43 3.64 -23.79 8.84
CA VAL A 43 4.03 -24.60 7.69
C VAL A 43 4.87 -25.78 8.17
N THR A 44 4.48 -27.00 7.79
CA THR A 44 5.22 -28.22 8.13
C THR A 44 6.00 -28.71 6.92
N MET A 45 7.33 -28.70 7.02
CA MET A 45 8.26 -29.22 6.02
C MET A 45 8.70 -30.64 6.35
N LYS A 46 8.67 -31.52 5.35
CA LYS A 46 9.22 -32.87 5.46
C LYS A 46 9.77 -33.34 4.11
N ASP A 47 10.97 -33.90 4.11
CA ASP A 47 11.67 -34.40 2.93
C ASP A 47 11.71 -33.35 1.79
N GLY A 48 11.84 -32.07 2.16
CA GLY A 48 11.85 -30.94 1.22
C GLY A 48 10.48 -30.55 0.63
N GLN A 49 9.38 -31.09 1.17
CA GLN A 49 8.00 -30.81 0.74
C GLN A 49 7.17 -30.13 1.82
N ILE A 50 6.23 -29.29 1.41
CA ILE A 50 5.21 -28.70 2.26
C ILE A 50 4.13 -29.76 2.53
N THR A 51 4.08 -30.29 3.74
CA THR A 51 3.11 -31.34 4.11
C THR A 51 1.85 -30.80 4.77
N ALA A 52 1.93 -29.62 5.39
CA ALA A 52 0.80 -28.97 6.01
C ALA A 52 0.97 -27.44 6.01
N VAL A 53 -0.15 -26.74 5.89
CA VAL A 53 -0.28 -25.30 6.08
C VAL A 53 -1.50 -25.07 6.96
N GLU A 54 -1.33 -24.39 8.08
CA GLU A 54 -2.37 -24.15 9.09
C GLU A 54 -2.39 -22.67 9.48
N VAL A 55 -3.53 -22.00 9.33
CA VAL A 55 -3.69 -20.63 9.82
C VAL A 55 -3.94 -20.69 11.32
N LEU A 56 -3.00 -20.19 12.13
CA LEU A 56 -3.07 -20.24 13.60
C LEU A 56 -3.86 -19.07 14.18
N LYS A 57 -3.70 -17.87 13.58
CA LYS A 57 -4.28 -16.62 14.08
C LYS A 57 -4.54 -15.67 12.92
N HIS A 58 -5.68 -15.00 12.92
CA HIS A 58 -6.02 -13.97 11.95
C HIS A 58 -7.09 -13.01 12.50
N GLY A 59 -7.15 -11.80 11.95
CA GLY A 59 -8.19 -10.79 12.25
C GLY A 59 -9.25 -10.63 11.15
N GLU A 60 -9.29 -11.53 10.17
CA GLU A 60 -10.13 -11.40 8.97
C GLU A 60 -11.64 -11.40 9.24
N THR A 61 -12.41 -10.83 8.30
CA THR A 61 -13.87 -10.72 8.39
C THR A 61 -14.56 -12.05 8.10
N ALA A 62 -15.21 -12.64 9.12
CA ALA A 62 -15.97 -13.87 9.02
C ALA A 62 -16.98 -13.85 7.86
N GLY A 63 -17.05 -14.94 7.09
CA GLY A 63 -17.93 -15.09 5.93
C GLY A 63 -17.38 -14.49 4.62
N ILE A 64 -16.44 -13.55 4.68
CA ILE A 64 -15.83 -12.93 3.48
C ILE A 64 -14.51 -13.62 3.15
N SER A 65 -13.66 -13.81 4.16
CA SER A 65 -12.31 -14.38 4.02
C SER A 65 -12.28 -15.91 4.06
N ASP A 66 -13.37 -16.56 4.49
CA ASP A 66 -13.44 -18.01 4.71
C ASP A 66 -12.98 -18.82 3.49
N PRO A 67 -13.38 -18.47 2.24
CA PRO A 67 -12.87 -19.16 1.06
C PRO A 67 -11.34 -19.13 0.94
N ALA A 68 -10.70 -18.01 1.27
CA ALA A 68 -9.24 -17.90 1.25
C ALA A 68 -8.60 -18.72 2.38
N LEU A 69 -9.15 -18.66 3.59
CA LEU A 69 -8.65 -19.39 4.76
C LEU A 69 -8.73 -20.91 4.57
N GLU A 70 -9.72 -21.41 3.83
CA GLU A 70 -9.89 -22.84 3.58
C GLU A 70 -9.17 -23.36 2.32
N GLN A 71 -9.17 -22.57 1.23
CA GLN A 71 -8.67 -23.04 -0.07
C GLN A 71 -7.16 -22.81 -0.24
N MET A 72 -6.63 -21.69 0.28
CA MET A 72 -5.22 -21.35 0.10
C MET A 72 -4.29 -22.40 0.73
N PRO A 73 -4.49 -22.84 2.00
CA PRO A 73 -3.60 -23.84 2.59
C PRO A 73 -3.55 -25.16 1.80
N LYS A 74 -4.72 -25.63 1.33
CA LYS A 74 -4.83 -26.85 0.51
C LYS A 74 -4.12 -26.69 -0.82
N THR A 75 -4.35 -25.59 -1.52
CA THR A 75 -3.75 -25.34 -2.85
C THR A 75 -2.24 -25.22 -2.77
N ILE A 76 -1.70 -24.63 -1.70
CA ILE A 76 -0.26 -24.53 -1.46
C ILE A 76 0.36 -25.91 -1.24
N VAL A 77 -0.27 -26.76 -0.41
CA VAL A 77 0.16 -28.15 -0.21
C VAL A 77 0.05 -28.95 -1.51
N ASP A 78 -0.99 -28.76 -2.31
CA ASP A 78 -1.16 -29.51 -3.56
C ASP A 78 -0.15 -29.08 -4.64
N LYS A 79 0.11 -27.78 -4.78
CA LYS A 79 0.98 -27.24 -5.84
C LYS A 79 2.45 -27.23 -5.48
N GLN A 80 2.82 -27.26 -4.19
CA GLN A 80 4.20 -27.12 -3.72
C GLN A 80 4.89 -25.86 -4.28
N SER A 81 4.12 -24.81 -4.58
CA SER A 81 4.58 -23.57 -5.19
C SER A 81 3.75 -22.41 -4.66
N LEU A 82 4.37 -21.26 -4.42
CA LEU A 82 3.67 -20.02 -4.06
C LEU A 82 3.38 -19.15 -5.29
N ASN A 83 4.18 -19.30 -6.36
CA ASN A 83 4.04 -18.51 -7.58
C ASN A 83 2.91 -19.01 -8.48
N ASP A 84 2.52 -20.28 -8.34
CA ASP A 84 1.45 -20.91 -9.12
C ASP A 84 0.11 -20.92 -8.38
N VAL A 85 -0.02 -20.22 -7.26
CA VAL A 85 -1.26 -20.17 -6.46
C VAL A 85 -1.96 -18.84 -6.71
N ASP A 86 -3.13 -18.92 -7.35
CA ASP A 86 -3.97 -17.75 -7.60
C ASP A 86 -4.66 -17.28 -6.31
N VAL A 87 -4.82 -15.96 -6.18
CA VAL A 87 -5.60 -15.37 -5.09
C VAL A 87 -7.09 -15.68 -5.25
N VAL A 88 -7.80 -15.83 -4.13
CA VAL A 88 -9.24 -16.10 -4.15
C VAL A 88 -10.01 -14.81 -4.45
N ALA A 89 -10.92 -14.87 -5.42
CA ALA A 89 -11.76 -13.73 -5.78
C ALA A 89 -12.60 -13.27 -4.58
N GLY A 90 -12.62 -11.96 -4.31
CA GLY A 90 -13.32 -11.38 -3.15
C GLY A 90 -12.54 -11.43 -1.83
N ALA A 91 -11.41 -12.15 -1.78
CA ALA A 91 -10.56 -12.29 -0.59
C ALA A 91 -9.07 -12.09 -0.91
N SER A 92 -8.76 -11.24 -1.90
CA SER A 92 -7.40 -11.11 -2.44
C SER A 92 -6.35 -10.68 -1.42
N ARG A 93 -6.68 -9.73 -0.52
CA ARG A 93 -5.75 -9.31 0.54
C ARG A 93 -5.49 -10.42 1.53
N THR A 94 -6.52 -11.16 1.93
CA THR A 94 -6.38 -12.33 2.78
C THR A 94 -5.48 -13.39 2.13
N SER A 95 -5.72 -13.72 0.84
CA SER A 95 -4.88 -14.66 0.09
C SER A 95 -3.41 -14.22 0.02
N GLN A 96 -3.16 -12.93 -0.22
CA GLN A 96 -1.80 -12.36 -0.21
C GLN A 96 -1.15 -12.46 1.17
N GLY A 97 -1.91 -12.22 2.24
CA GLY A 97 -1.45 -12.38 3.61
C GLY A 97 -1.01 -13.82 3.91
N ILE A 98 -1.79 -14.82 3.48
CA ILE A 98 -1.44 -16.25 3.62
C ILE A 98 -0.18 -16.59 2.83
N LEU A 99 -0.08 -16.14 1.57
CA LEU A 99 1.11 -16.39 0.74
C LEU A 99 2.37 -15.76 1.36
N ALA A 100 2.26 -14.54 1.89
CA ALA A 100 3.36 -13.88 2.58
C ALA A 100 3.78 -14.64 3.84
N ALA A 101 2.82 -15.08 4.66
CA ALA A 101 3.10 -15.85 5.86
C ALA A 101 3.75 -17.20 5.55
N VAL A 102 3.31 -17.90 4.50
CA VAL A 102 3.95 -19.14 4.07
C VAL A 102 5.36 -18.88 3.53
N GLN A 103 5.56 -17.82 2.74
CA GLN A 103 6.88 -17.44 2.25
C GLN A 103 7.84 -17.13 3.42
N ASP A 104 7.38 -16.43 4.44
CA ASP A 104 8.15 -16.15 5.65
C ASP A 104 8.55 -17.44 6.39
N ALA A 105 7.61 -18.39 6.56
CA ALA A 105 7.90 -19.69 7.15
C ALA A 105 8.91 -20.51 6.32
N LEU A 106 8.82 -20.47 4.99
CA LEU A 106 9.77 -21.14 4.10
C LEU A 106 11.16 -20.49 4.13
N ASN A 107 11.23 -19.17 4.27
CA ASN A 107 12.49 -18.46 4.45
C ASN A 107 13.20 -18.94 5.72
N GLN A 108 12.47 -19.04 6.84
CA GLN A 108 12.98 -19.61 8.08
C GLN A 108 13.50 -21.05 7.88
N ALA A 109 12.75 -21.89 7.16
CA ALA A 109 13.12 -23.28 6.87
C ALA A 109 14.39 -23.40 6.01
N SER A 110 14.60 -22.48 5.07
CA SER A 110 15.80 -22.43 4.23
C SER A 110 16.98 -21.69 4.87
N GLY A 111 16.86 -21.23 6.12
CA GLY A 111 17.88 -20.40 6.76
C GLY A 111 18.06 -19.03 6.09
N VAL A 112 17.11 -18.62 5.25
CA VAL A 112 16.98 -17.25 4.77
C VAL A 112 16.41 -16.46 5.93
N VAL A 113 17.28 -15.81 6.68
CA VAL A 113 16.86 -14.90 7.74
C VAL A 113 16.08 -13.78 7.06
N ALA A 114 14.90 -13.44 7.59
CA ALA A 114 14.17 -12.25 7.18
C ALA A 114 15.16 -11.07 7.12
N GLU A 115 15.09 -10.25 6.06
CA GLU A 115 15.95 -9.08 5.99
C GLU A 115 15.77 -8.28 7.28
N GLU A 116 16.88 -8.02 7.97
CA GLU A 116 16.90 -7.10 9.10
C GLU A 116 16.22 -5.80 8.64
N PRO A 117 15.28 -5.25 9.43
CA PRO A 117 14.57 -4.05 9.03
C PRO A 117 15.59 -2.98 8.65
N GLN A 118 15.46 -2.42 7.44
CA GLN A 118 16.37 -1.37 6.99
C GLN A 118 16.21 -0.17 7.93
N VAL A 119 17.20 0.04 8.78
CA VAL A 119 17.25 1.21 9.67
C VAL A 119 17.80 2.38 8.87
N CYS A 120 16.90 3.28 8.47
CA CYS A 120 17.27 4.58 7.94
C CYS A 120 17.34 5.58 9.10
N THR A 121 18.52 6.13 9.38
CA THR A 121 18.67 7.24 10.33
C THR A 121 18.47 8.56 9.58
N ILE A 122 17.55 9.38 10.08
CA ILE A 122 17.24 10.70 9.51
C ILE A 122 17.71 11.75 10.49
N ASP A 123 18.77 12.46 10.12
CA ASP A 123 19.39 13.44 11.01
C ASP A 123 18.68 14.79 10.96
N ASN A 124 18.11 15.16 12.11
CA ASN A 124 17.57 16.49 12.45
C ASN A 124 16.63 17.09 11.39
N PRO A 125 15.50 16.45 11.04
CA PRO A 125 14.40 17.15 10.39
C PRO A 125 13.62 17.97 11.42
N ASP A 126 13.11 19.14 11.02
CA ASP A 126 12.09 19.85 11.81
C ASP A 126 10.73 19.16 11.66
N VAL A 127 10.47 18.62 10.46
CA VAL A 127 9.25 17.89 10.12
C VAL A 127 9.59 16.62 9.33
N LEU A 128 9.10 15.48 9.80
CA LEU A 128 9.12 14.20 9.09
C LEU A 128 7.73 13.88 8.54
N VAL A 129 7.62 13.72 7.23
CA VAL A 129 6.37 13.35 6.54
C VAL A 129 6.44 11.88 6.14
N ILE A 130 5.43 11.11 6.52
CA ILE A 130 5.31 9.69 6.16
C ILE A 130 4.28 9.55 5.04
N GLY A 131 4.73 9.13 3.87
CA GLY A 131 3.94 8.98 2.65
C GLY A 131 4.16 10.14 1.66
N GLY A 132 4.58 9.81 0.44
CA GLY A 132 4.84 10.73 -0.67
C GLY A 132 3.64 10.98 -1.58
N GLY A 133 2.41 10.78 -1.10
CA GLY A 133 1.18 11.11 -1.82
C GLY A 133 0.84 12.61 -1.82
N ILE A 134 -0.27 13.01 -2.44
CA ILE A 134 -0.70 14.43 -2.50
C ILE A 134 -0.72 15.08 -1.11
N ALA A 135 -1.35 14.43 -0.13
CA ALA A 135 -1.47 14.99 1.22
C ALA A 135 -0.10 15.17 1.89
N GLY A 136 0.82 14.21 1.72
CA GLY A 136 2.18 14.28 2.25
C GLY A 136 3.00 15.39 1.59
N MET A 137 2.97 15.47 0.27
CA MET A 137 3.65 16.54 -0.48
C MET A 137 3.09 17.93 -0.14
N ARG A 138 1.76 18.07 -0.03
CA ARG A 138 1.13 19.34 0.39
C ARG A 138 1.57 19.76 1.79
N SER A 139 1.58 18.80 2.73
CA SER A 139 2.06 19.02 4.11
C SER A 139 3.54 19.43 4.12
N ALA A 140 4.36 18.79 3.30
CA ALA A 140 5.77 19.13 3.17
C ALA A 140 5.96 20.55 2.61
N ILE A 141 5.23 20.94 1.56
CA ILE A 141 5.29 22.29 1.02
C ILE A 141 4.84 23.33 2.05
N ALA A 142 3.74 23.08 2.77
CA ALA A 142 3.27 23.99 3.82
C ALA A 142 4.31 24.20 4.94
N ALA A 143 5.06 23.14 5.29
CA ALA A 143 6.14 23.23 6.27
C ALA A 143 7.37 23.95 5.70
N LEU A 144 7.74 23.70 4.44
CA LEU A 144 8.83 24.39 3.74
C LEU A 144 8.56 25.90 3.60
N GLU A 145 7.32 26.30 3.30
CA GLU A 145 6.88 27.71 3.23
C GLU A 145 7.05 28.44 4.59
N LYS A 146 7.03 27.68 5.69
CA LYS A 146 7.30 28.18 7.05
C LYS A 146 8.78 28.09 7.45
N GLY A 147 9.65 27.71 6.53
CA GLY A 147 11.10 27.63 6.73
C GLY A 147 11.60 26.36 7.43
N ALA A 148 10.77 25.32 7.57
CA ALA A 148 11.15 24.07 8.20
C ALA A 148 12.05 23.22 7.28
N LYS A 149 12.99 22.47 7.86
CA LYS A 149 13.70 21.38 7.19
C LYS A 149 12.82 20.12 7.16
N VAL A 150 12.35 19.75 5.99
CA VAL A 150 11.40 18.65 5.80
C VAL A 150 12.06 17.43 5.17
N VAL A 151 11.74 16.23 5.66
CA VAL A 151 12.06 14.95 5.03
C VAL A 151 10.77 14.20 4.75
N ILE A 152 10.62 13.64 3.55
CA ILE A 152 9.51 12.76 3.17
C ILE A 152 10.03 11.33 3.07
N LEU A 153 9.34 10.38 3.71
CA LEU A 153 9.55 8.95 3.51
C LEU A 153 8.44 8.38 2.64
N GLU A 154 8.82 7.72 1.55
CA GLU A 154 7.93 6.97 0.68
C GLU A 154 8.47 5.55 0.55
N LYS A 155 7.57 4.57 0.64
CA LYS A 155 7.92 3.15 0.53
C LYS A 155 8.08 2.70 -0.92
N THR A 156 7.47 3.42 -1.86
CA THR A 156 7.59 3.17 -3.30
C THR A 156 8.81 3.88 -3.90
N ASP A 157 9.18 3.47 -5.10
CA ASP A 157 10.26 4.07 -5.89
C ASP A 157 9.87 5.41 -6.53
N VAL A 158 8.59 5.77 -6.49
CA VAL A 158 8.03 7.01 -7.02
C VAL A 158 7.14 7.72 -6.00
N LEU A 159 7.09 9.05 -6.07
CA LEU A 159 6.10 9.87 -5.34
C LEU A 159 4.75 9.89 -6.08
N GLY A 160 3.71 10.37 -5.41
CA GLY A 160 2.39 10.64 -5.98
C GLY A 160 1.26 9.84 -5.33
N GLY A 161 1.55 8.63 -4.85
CA GLY A 161 0.56 7.75 -4.24
C GLY A 161 -0.61 7.43 -5.19
N THR A 162 -1.80 7.23 -4.63
CA THR A 162 -3.02 6.99 -5.40
C THR A 162 -3.82 8.28 -5.57
N ILE A 163 -4.12 8.66 -6.83
CA ILE A 163 -5.02 9.78 -7.16
C ILE A 163 -6.21 9.19 -7.93
N GLY A 164 -7.40 9.19 -7.32
CA GLY A 164 -8.61 8.67 -7.94
C GLY A 164 -9.35 9.72 -8.76
N GLY A 165 -9.74 9.38 -9.99
CA GLY A 165 -10.81 10.08 -10.73
C GLY A 165 -10.49 11.46 -11.31
N GLY A 166 -9.26 11.97 -11.15
CA GLY A 166 -8.77 13.17 -11.84
C GLY A 166 -9.62 14.45 -11.65
N THR A 167 -10.45 14.49 -10.62
CA THR A 167 -11.40 15.58 -10.35
C THR A 167 -11.17 16.09 -8.94
N LEU A 168 -11.02 17.40 -8.79
CA LEU A 168 -10.96 18.06 -7.49
C LEU A 168 -12.29 18.77 -7.22
N ILE A 169 -12.72 18.75 -5.97
CA ILE A 169 -13.85 19.57 -5.50
C ILE A 169 -13.24 20.89 -5.04
N GLY A 170 -13.74 22.00 -5.58
CA GLY A 170 -13.45 23.35 -5.10
C GLY A 170 -14.73 24.15 -5.12
N VAL A 171 -14.95 24.91 -4.04
CA VAL A 171 -16.11 25.80 -3.87
C VAL A 171 -15.60 27.23 -3.80
N ASN A 172 -16.25 28.16 -4.48
CA ASN A 172 -15.85 29.56 -4.57
C ASN A 172 -14.45 29.81 -5.14
N SER A 173 -13.93 28.88 -5.94
CA SER A 173 -12.63 29.02 -6.61
C SER A 173 -12.60 30.11 -7.67
N ILE A 174 -11.41 30.58 -8.04
CA ILE A 174 -11.15 31.46 -9.17
C ILE A 174 -11.70 30.85 -10.45
N LEU A 175 -11.48 29.55 -10.68
CA LEU A 175 -11.97 28.86 -11.88
C LEU A 175 -13.50 28.89 -12.00
N GLN A 176 -14.22 28.67 -10.90
CA GLN A 176 -15.69 28.79 -10.90
C GLN A 176 -16.13 30.22 -11.21
N LYS A 177 -15.47 31.23 -10.61
CA LYS A 177 -15.79 32.65 -10.83
C LYS A 177 -15.53 33.08 -12.28
N GLU A 178 -14.44 32.62 -12.89
CA GLU A 178 -14.09 32.90 -14.28
C GLU A 178 -15.10 32.29 -15.27
N GLU A 179 -15.64 31.11 -14.95
CA GLU A 179 -16.71 30.45 -15.71
C GLU A 179 -18.12 30.96 -15.35
N GLY A 180 -18.24 31.93 -14.44
CA GLY A 180 -19.53 32.48 -13.98
C GLY A 180 -20.37 31.50 -13.15
N ILE A 181 -19.76 30.46 -12.60
CA ILE A 181 -20.39 29.48 -11.70
C ILE A 181 -20.44 30.09 -10.29
N THR A 182 -21.66 30.19 -9.74
CA THR A 182 -21.89 30.59 -8.34
C THR A 182 -22.05 29.35 -7.49
N ASP A 183 -21.28 29.25 -6.42
CA ASP A 183 -21.28 28.13 -5.48
C ASP A 183 -21.11 28.65 -4.04
N ASP A 184 -21.36 27.82 -3.03
CA ASP A 184 -21.26 28.22 -1.62
C ASP A 184 -20.91 27.02 -0.70
N PRO A 185 -20.04 27.21 0.32
CA PRO A 185 -19.67 26.13 1.25
C PRO A 185 -20.88 25.46 1.90
N GLU A 186 -21.95 26.21 2.19
CA GLU A 186 -23.17 25.69 2.80
C GLU A 186 -23.91 24.73 1.87
N LEU A 187 -23.83 24.92 0.54
CA LEU A 187 -24.39 23.97 -0.43
C LEU A 187 -23.63 22.63 -0.38
N LEU A 188 -22.30 22.69 -0.31
CA LEU A 188 -21.47 21.48 -0.19
C LEU A 188 -21.68 20.76 1.16
N ILE A 189 -21.82 21.52 2.26
CA ILE A 189 -22.17 20.95 3.57
C ILE A 189 -23.53 20.25 3.51
N GLY A 190 -24.53 20.88 2.89
CA GLY A 190 -25.85 20.27 2.66
C GLY A 190 -25.78 18.99 1.84
N ASP A 191 -24.90 18.94 0.83
CA ASP A 191 -24.65 17.73 0.05
C ASP A 191 -24.00 16.62 0.89
N TYR A 192 -23.06 16.94 1.77
CA TYR A 192 -22.51 15.98 2.72
C TYR A 192 -23.59 15.43 3.63
N GLU A 193 -24.42 16.27 4.24
CA GLU A 193 -25.52 15.83 5.11
C GLU A 193 -26.48 14.90 4.36
N ARG A 194 -26.88 15.27 3.15
CA ARG A 194 -27.77 14.48 2.30
C ARG A 194 -27.17 13.12 1.94
N LEU A 195 -25.90 13.07 1.55
CA LEU A 195 -25.21 11.84 1.15
C LEU A 195 -25.00 10.89 2.34
N ASN A 196 -24.61 11.44 3.50
CA ASN A 196 -24.44 10.68 4.73
C ASN A 196 -25.78 10.12 5.22
N GLN A 197 -26.86 10.91 5.19
CA GLN A 197 -28.20 10.41 5.51
C GLN A 197 -28.63 9.30 4.56
N GLY A 198 -28.42 9.47 3.25
CA GLY A 198 -28.71 8.42 2.27
C GLY A 198 -27.90 7.14 2.47
N TYR A 199 -26.68 7.22 3.04
CA TYR A 199 -25.92 6.04 3.42
C TYR A 199 -26.57 5.31 4.61
N ILE A 200 -26.97 6.04 5.66
CA ILE A 200 -27.66 5.48 6.83
C ILE A 200 -28.96 4.79 6.42
N ASP A 201 -29.76 5.46 5.59
CA ASP A 201 -31.05 4.94 5.14
C ASP A 201 -30.91 3.62 4.36
N ARG A 202 -29.84 3.47 3.58
CA ARG A 202 -29.56 2.26 2.79
C ARG A 202 -28.93 1.12 3.61
N ASN A 203 -28.40 1.42 4.80
CA ASN A 203 -27.68 0.46 5.62
C ASN A 203 -28.24 0.42 7.06
N PRO A 204 -29.51 -0.01 7.22
CA PRO A 204 -30.13 -0.04 8.53
C PRO A 204 -29.35 -0.97 9.48
N GLY A 205 -29.03 -0.49 10.68
CA GLY A 205 -28.31 -1.24 11.71
C GLY A 205 -26.79 -1.08 11.69
N VAL A 206 -26.22 -0.36 10.72
CA VAL A 206 -24.80 0.04 10.77
C VAL A 206 -24.67 1.29 11.65
N GLU A 207 -23.84 1.22 12.69
CA GLU A 207 -23.42 2.40 13.44
C GLU A 207 -22.49 3.23 12.57
N TYR A 208 -22.91 4.46 12.26
CA TYR A 208 -22.20 5.35 11.35
C TYR A 208 -22.23 6.77 11.88
N GLU A 209 -21.04 7.35 12.04
CA GLU A 209 -20.84 8.76 12.36
C GLU A 209 -19.84 9.32 11.36
N TRP A 210 -20.15 10.50 10.81
CA TRP A 210 -19.23 11.23 9.94
C TRP A 210 -18.74 12.49 10.66
N ASN A 211 -17.47 12.83 10.44
CA ASN A 211 -16.88 14.00 11.09
C ASN A 211 -17.37 15.28 10.42
N LYS A 212 -18.44 15.86 10.95
CA LYS A 212 -19.03 17.09 10.44
C LYS A 212 -18.05 18.27 10.44
N SER A 213 -17.27 18.44 11.51
CA SER A 213 -16.29 19.52 11.60
C SER A 213 -15.21 19.47 10.51
N LEU A 214 -14.81 18.25 10.12
CA LEU A 214 -13.87 18.06 9.02
C LEU A 214 -14.52 18.36 7.65
N GLY A 215 -15.78 17.98 7.47
CA GLY A 215 -16.55 18.32 6.27
C GLY A 215 -16.75 19.83 6.10
N GLU A 216 -17.08 20.53 7.19
CA GLU A 216 -17.18 21.99 7.23
C GLU A 216 -15.82 22.62 6.88
N TYR A 217 -14.75 22.23 7.57
CA TYR A 217 -13.41 22.73 7.26
C TYR A 217 -13.06 22.54 5.77
N PHE A 218 -13.31 21.34 5.23
CA PHE A 218 -13.07 21.11 3.81
C PHE A 218 -13.92 22.04 2.92
N ALA A 219 -15.21 22.21 3.20
CA ALA A 219 -16.10 23.03 2.37
C ALA A 219 -15.67 24.50 2.33
N TYR A 220 -15.15 25.02 3.44
CA TYR A 220 -14.67 26.41 3.52
C TYR A 220 -13.28 26.61 2.89
N HIS A 221 -12.46 25.57 2.77
CA HIS A 221 -11.05 25.69 2.34
C HIS A 221 -10.74 25.02 1.00
N CYS A 222 -11.62 24.17 0.45
CA CYS A 222 -11.32 23.43 -0.79
C CYS A 222 -11.15 24.35 -2.01
N GLY A 223 -11.84 25.49 -2.05
CA GLY A 223 -11.61 26.51 -3.08
C GLY A 223 -10.22 27.14 -3.01
N GLU A 224 -9.73 27.44 -1.81
CA GLU A 224 -8.40 28.03 -1.61
C GLU A 224 -7.29 27.06 -2.05
N GLU A 225 -7.44 25.77 -1.77
CA GLU A 225 -6.49 24.75 -2.23
C GLU A 225 -6.54 24.57 -3.75
N LEU A 226 -7.73 24.66 -4.37
CA LEU A 226 -7.87 24.64 -5.82
C LEU A 226 -7.17 25.85 -6.47
N ASP A 227 -7.36 27.04 -5.91
CA ASP A 227 -6.70 28.26 -6.37
C ASP A 227 -5.18 28.18 -6.19
N TRP A 228 -4.72 27.59 -5.10
CA TRP A 228 -3.29 27.39 -4.85
C TRP A 228 -2.66 26.49 -5.92
N VAL A 229 -3.25 25.34 -6.25
CA VAL A 229 -2.73 24.47 -7.32
C VAL A 229 -2.81 25.12 -8.70
N THR A 230 -3.87 25.88 -8.99
CA THR A 230 -3.97 26.66 -10.23
C THR A 230 -2.84 27.69 -10.34
N ASN A 231 -2.52 28.40 -9.24
CA ASN A 231 -1.44 29.38 -9.21
C ASN A 231 -0.04 28.75 -9.36
N LEU A 232 0.12 27.46 -9.04
CA LEU A 232 1.34 26.70 -9.35
C LEU A 232 1.47 26.33 -10.83
N GLY A 233 0.46 26.63 -11.65
CA GLY A 233 0.41 26.34 -13.09
C GLY A 233 -0.23 25.00 -13.43
N ILE A 234 -1.00 24.40 -12.51
CA ILE A 234 -1.81 23.22 -12.86
C ILE A 234 -2.99 23.67 -13.71
N GLU A 235 -3.08 23.09 -14.91
CA GLU A 235 -4.17 23.33 -15.84
C GLU A 235 -5.32 22.37 -15.57
N PHE A 236 -6.53 22.91 -15.40
CA PHE A 236 -7.76 22.14 -15.31
C PHE A 236 -8.46 22.16 -16.66
N THR A 237 -8.72 20.98 -17.20
CA THR A 237 -9.52 20.83 -18.41
C THR A 237 -10.97 20.57 -18.04
N ASN A 238 -11.90 20.98 -18.90
CA ASN A 238 -13.28 20.50 -18.82
C ASN A 238 -13.28 18.96 -18.76
N ARG A 239 -14.03 18.39 -17.81
CA ARG A 239 -14.38 16.97 -17.89
C ARG A 239 -14.95 16.74 -19.28
N THR A 240 -14.25 15.96 -20.09
CA THR A 240 -14.91 15.41 -21.28
C THR A 240 -16.08 14.58 -20.73
N PRO A 241 -17.34 14.85 -21.14
CA PRO A 241 -18.50 14.14 -20.62
C PRO A 241 -18.36 12.62 -20.74
#